data_AF-A0A4Q9PAS0-F1
#
_entry.id   AF-A0A4Q9PAS0-F1
#
_cell.length_a   1.000
_cell.length_b   1.000
_cell.length_c   1.000
_cell.angle_alpha   90.00
_cell.angle_beta   90.00
_cell.angle_gamma   90.00
#
_symmetry.space_group_name_H-M   'P 1'
#
loop_
_entity.id
_entity.type
_entity.pdbx_description
1 polymer ?
#
loop_
_entity_poly.entity_id
_entity_poly.type
_entity_poly.pdbx_seq_one_letter_code
_entity_poly.pdbx_strand_id
1 'polypeptide(L)'
;MRTVLDMEPSRDCLYTTHRSEPIMAEAIAQIFKRFYHEQQIPGSGRLRALDVLHEYLSHDLLSKGEAGEVVARFLCTEAYYQAVEQENRNENNPGAQVVYSSGCSLSSFIGALFHTKGVKTISRIQAQNGGNEQRTFEEVFKDASVRFLQTIRMGDNALNPLVLFGAFLRGEILAVYHSQKKIDVVIPVLMDKKRLTPDNITALGISVKQRDDSVSPDAFEADDIFFGPSQYRPYIMVIMELGQNYNQSKSSDRSQHVMGKPGSKSPTTKEEPPARFGFRVVGCCSEVFGVISSEEDHLYAMILRDKPDDVRKPVEEDSLPHRAAKRYHEGHTESTRLGLTEEEYETAKDQRKLKNPKKGPKTER
;
A
#
# COMPACT_ATOMS: atom_id res chain seq x y z
N MET A 1 8.16 -10.68 -15.55
CA MET A 1 7.18 -11.72 -15.16
C MET A 1 5.78 -11.19 -15.46
N ARG A 2 5.03 -11.89 -16.31
CA ARG A 2 3.62 -11.59 -16.58
C ARG A 2 2.77 -12.35 -15.57
N THR A 3 1.76 -11.71 -15.01
CA THR A 3 0.78 -12.35 -14.13
C THR A 3 -0.42 -12.72 -14.98
N VAL A 4 -0.85 -13.97 -14.95
CA VAL A 4 -2.11 -14.39 -15.58
C VAL A 4 -3.24 -13.89 -14.69
N LEU A 5 -4.11 -13.04 -15.23
CA LEU A 5 -5.34 -12.62 -14.55
C LEU A 5 -6.41 -13.66 -14.72
N ASP A 6 -6.55 -14.16 -15.95
CA ASP A 6 -7.60 -15.08 -16.34
C ASP A 6 -7.15 -15.91 -17.54
N MET A 7 -7.74 -17.09 -17.67
CA MET A 7 -7.51 -18.02 -18.77
C MET A 7 -8.87 -18.49 -19.25
N GLU A 8 -9.16 -18.30 -20.53
CA GLU A 8 -10.42 -18.79 -21.09
C GLU A 8 -10.55 -20.30 -20.89
N PRO A 9 -11.77 -20.85 -20.68
CA PRO A 9 -11.96 -22.29 -20.49
C PRO A 9 -11.40 -23.15 -21.63
N SER A 10 -11.34 -22.61 -22.85
CA SER A 10 -10.71 -23.23 -24.03
C SER A 10 -9.19 -23.36 -23.91
N ARG A 11 -8.55 -22.55 -23.04
CA ARG A 11 -7.11 -22.37 -22.89
C ARG A 11 -6.39 -21.80 -24.11
N ASP A 12 -7.13 -21.30 -25.09
CA ASP A 12 -6.58 -20.70 -26.30
C ASP A 12 -6.10 -19.26 -26.07
N CYS A 13 -6.59 -18.60 -25.03
CA CYS A 13 -6.24 -17.24 -24.66
C CYS A 13 -5.88 -17.13 -23.18
N LEU A 14 -4.81 -16.39 -22.87
CA LEU A 14 -4.46 -15.96 -21.53
C LEU A 14 -4.53 -14.43 -21.44
N TYR A 15 -5.37 -13.93 -20.54
CA TYR A 15 -5.34 -12.53 -20.14
C TYR A 15 -4.20 -12.38 -19.14
N THR A 16 -3.12 -11.73 -19.56
CA THR A 16 -1.98 -11.46 -18.68
C THR A 16 -1.82 -9.97 -18.48
N THR A 17 -1.45 -9.56 -17.27
CA THR A 17 -0.87 -8.23 -17.05
C THR A 17 0.62 -8.34 -16.93
N HIS A 18 1.29 -7.23 -17.20
CA HIS A 18 2.60 -7.00 -16.62
C HIS A 18 2.42 -6.21 -15.32
N ARG A 19 3.30 -6.44 -14.34
CA ARG A 19 3.39 -5.53 -13.20
C ARG A 19 3.67 -4.14 -13.76
N SER A 20 2.97 -3.13 -13.25
CA SER A 20 3.20 -1.74 -13.65
C SER A 20 4.71 -1.47 -13.57
N GLU A 21 5.29 -1.05 -14.69
CA GLU A 21 6.68 -0.66 -14.70
C GLU A 21 6.87 0.48 -13.67
N PRO A 22 8.01 0.57 -12.98
CA PRO A 22 8.25 1.62 -11.99
C PRO A 22 7.91 3.04 -12.49
N ILE A 23 8.04 3.28 -13.80
CA ILE A 23 7.67 4.54 -14.45
C ILE A 23 6.16 4.82 -14.44
N MET A 24 5.32 3.80 -14.59
CA MET A 24 3.87 3.96 -14.53
C MET A 24 3.43 4.22 -13.09
N ALA A 25 4.02 3.51 -12.12
CA ALA A 25 3.75 3.73 -10.70
C ALA A 25 4.18 5.15 -10.27
N GLU A 26 5.32 5.64 -10.77
CA GLU A 26 5.76 7.03 -10.58
C GLU A 26 4.75 8.02 -11.18
N ALA A 27 4.34 7.82 -12.44
CA ALA A 27 3.37 8.70 -13.08
C ALA A 27 2.03 8.73 -12.31
N ILE A 28 1.58 7.59 -11.78
CA ILE A 28 0.39 7.51 -10.93
C ILE A 28 0.61 8.30 -9.64
N ALA A 29 1.77 8.20 -8.97
CA ALA A 29 2.07 8.98 -7.77
C ALA A 29 2.05 10.50 -8.06
N GLN A 30 2.60 10.94 -9.20
CA GLN A 30 2.56 12.34 -9.65
C GLN A 30 1.13 12.83 -9.91
N ILE A 31 0.32 12.02 -10.60
CA ILE A 31 -1.10 12.29 -10.83
C ILE A 31 -1.82 12.37 -9.48
N PHE A 32 -1.56 11.42 -8.60
CA PHE A 32 -2.21 11.33 -7.31
C PHE A 32 -1.98 12.60 -6.49
N LYS A 33 -0.73 13.06 -6.42
CA LYS A 33 -0.37 14.35 -5.83
C LYS A 33 -1.17 15.51 -6.41
N ARG A 34 -1.14 15.65 -7.74
CA ARG A 34 -1.75 16.77 -8.45
C ARG A 34 -3.27 16.83 -8.26
N PHE A 35 -3.94 15.68 -8.35
CA PHE A 35 -5.40 15.63 -8.33
C PHE A 35 -6.00 15.54 -6.93
N TYR A 36 -5.35 14.84 -5.99
CA TYR A 36 -5.92 14.61 -4.66
C TYR A 36 -5.37 15.58 -3.60
N HIS A 37 -4.14 16.09 -3.76
CA HIS A 37 -3.53 17.03 -2.79
C HIS A 37 -3.53 18.49 -3.24
N GLU A 38 -3.24 18.79 -4.52
CA GLU A 38 -2.95 20.16 -4.96
C GLU A 38 -4.12 20.89 -5.64
N GLN A 39 -4.98 20.20 -6.40
CA GLN A 39 -6.04 20.85 -7.17
C GLN A 39 -7.45 20.63 -6.60
N GLN A 40 -8.18 21.71 -6.39
CA GLN A 40 -9.64 21.68 -6.50
C GLN A 40 -9.98 21.70 -7.99
N ILE A 41 -10.69 20.68 -8.48
CA ILE A 41 -11.21 20.72 -9.84
C ILE A 41 -12.29 21.82 -9.88
N PRO A 42 -12.21 22.85 -10.74
CA PRO A 42 -13.25 23.87 -10.79
C PRO A 42 -14.62 23.25 -11.10
N GLY A 43 -15.59 23.40 -10.19
CA GLY A 43 -16.94 22.84 -10.33
C GLY A 43 -17.13 21.40 -9.84
N SER A 44 -16.07 20.69 -9.46
CA SER A 44 -16.12 19.41 -8.75
C SER A 44 -15.36 19.60 -7.45
N GLY A 45 -16.04 19.57 -6.30
CA GLY A 45 -15.38 19.66 -4.99
C GLY A 45 -14.14 18.77 -4.89
N ARG A 46 -13.23 19.06 -3.95
CA ARG A 46 -11.97 18.31 -3.75
C ARG A 46 -12.26 16.81 -3.67
N LEU A 47 -12.05 16.07 -4.76
CA LEU A 47 -12.14 14.62 -4.75
C LEU A 47 -10.93 14.14 -3.98
N ARG A 48 -11.10 13.57 -2.79
CA ARG A 48 -9.98 12.97 -2.05
C ARG A 48 -9.93 11.49 -2.37
N ALA A 49 -8.73 10.92 -2.37
CA ALA A 49 -8.57 9.48 -2.59
C ALA A 49 -9.33 8.66 -1.52
N LEU A 50 -9.43 9.21 -0.31
CA LEU A 50 -10.24 8.64 0.76
C LEU A 50 -11.74 8.64 0.44
N ASP A 51 -12.27 9.64 -0.25
CA ASP A 51 -13.68 9.68 -0.65
C ASP A 51 -13.98 8.57 -1.66
N VAL A 52 -13.09 8.40 -2.64
CA VAL A 52 -13.15 7.28 -3.60
C VAL A 52 -13.07 5.94 -2.88
N LEU A 53 -12.14 5.81 -1.94
CA LEU A 53 -12.00 4.59 -1.15
C LEU A 53 -13.25 4.29 -0.33
N HIS A 54 -13.79 5.29 0.35
CA HIS A 54 -15.04 5.19 1.10
C HIS A 54 -16.21 4.76 0.22
N GLU A 55 -16.34 5.33 -0.98
CA GLU A 55 -17.37 4.94 -1.95
C GLU A 55 -17.24 3.46 -2.31
N TYR A 56 -16.08 2.99 -2.76
CA TYR A 56 -15.89 1.58 -3.13
C TYR A 56 -16.10 0.61 -1.96
N LEU A 57 -15.64 0.96 -0.76
CA LEU A 57 -15.82 0.13 0.44
C LEU A 57 -17.25 0.19 1.01
N SER A 58 -18.04 1.19 0.63
CA SER A 58 -19.45 1.27 1.01
C SER A 58 -20.30 0.21 0.30
N HIS A 59 -19.87 -0.30 -0.85
CA HIS A 59 -20.61 -1.26 -1.68
C HIS A 59 -20.39 -2.74 -1.31
N ASP A 60 -19.87 -3.03 -0.11
CA ASP A 60 -19.72 -4.39 0.44
C ASP A 60 -18.92 -5.36 -0.44
N LEU A 61 -18.01 -4.81 -1.26
CA LEU A 61 -17.12 -5.60 -2.13
C LEU A 61 -16.06 -6.38 -1.35
N LEU A 62 -15.75 -5.95 -0.12
CA LEU A 62 -14.71 -6.53 0.72
C LEU A 62 -15.29 -6.99 2.05
N SER A 63 -14.75 -8.10 2.57
CA SER A 63 -14.99 -8.46 3.96
C SER A 63 -14.36 -7.43 4.91
N LYS A 64 -14.81 -7.45 6.16
CA LYS A 64 -14.30 -6.59 7.24
C LYS A 64 -12.76 -6.58 7.32
N GLY A 65 -12.15 -7.77 7.41
CA GLY A 65 -10.69 -7.91 7.46
C GLY A 65 -9.98 -7.32 6.25
N GLU A 66 -10.50 -7.57 5.05
CA GLU A 66 -9.95 -7.04 3.79
C GLU A 66 -10.06 -5.51 3.72
N ALA A 67 -11.14 -4.91 4.24
CA ALA A 67 -11.27 -3.46 4.32
C ALA A 67 -10.18 -2.85 5.22
N GLY A 68 -9.92 -3.47 6.38
CA GLY A 68 -8.81 -3.08 7.25
C GLY A 68 -7.45 -3.14 6.54
N GLU A 69 -7.17 -4.22 5.81
CA GLU A 69 -5.93 -4.37 5.04
C GLU A 69 -5.79 -3.32 3.93
N VAL A 70 -6.89 -2.96 3.26
CA VAL A 70 -6.88 -1.87 2.27
C VAL A 70 -6.58 -0.54 2.94
N VAL A 71 -7.21 -0.23 4.07
CA VAL A 71 -6.95 1.00 4.83
C VAL A 71 -5.50 1.07 5.29
N ALA A 72 -4.93 -0.01 5.83
CA ALA A 72 -3.54 -0.05 6.26
C ALA A 72 -2.57 0.25 5.10
N ARG A 73 -2.81 -0.32 3.90
CA ARG A 73 -2.01 -0.05 2.71
C ARG A 73 -2.17 1.38 2.22
N PHE A 74 -3.38 1.93 2.29
CA PHE A 74 -3.65 3.33 1.96
C PHE A 74 -2.85 4.26 2.89
N LEU A 75 -2.91 4.05 4.21
CA LEU A 75 -2.13 4.82 5.19
C LEU A 75 -0.61 4.74 4.92
N CYS A 76 -0.09 3.55 4.60
CA CYS A 76 1.32 3.39 4.24
C CYS A 76 1.68 4.15 2.95
N THR A 77 0.79 4.19 1.97
CA THR A 77 1.02 4.88 0.70
C THR A 77 1.05 6.40 0.90
N GLU A 78 0.06 6.94 1.62
CA GLU A 78 0.02 8.36 1.98
C GLU A 78 1.27 8.78 2.76
N ALA A 79 1.67 7.97 3.77
CA ALA A 79 2.82 8.26 4.61
C ALA A 79 4.12 8.26 3.81
N TYR A 80 4.24 7.33 2.86
CA TYR A 80 5.39 7.27 1.97
C TYR A 80 5.46 8.51 1.08
N TYR A 81 4.37 8.89 0.41
CA TYR A 81 4.35 10.08 -0.43
C TYR A 81 4.71 11.33 0.37
N GLN A 82 4.10 11.52 1.54
CA GLN A 82 4.41 12.64 2.41
C GLN A 82 5.88 12.65 2.86
N ALA A 83 6.45 11.48 3.21
CA ALA A 83 7.85 11.38 3.62
C ALA A 83 8.82 11.68 2.46
N VAL A 84 8.55 11.18 1.25
CA VAL A 84 9.39 11.47 0.08
C VAL A 84 9.33 12.96 -0.26
N GLU A 85 8.15 13.57 -0.21
CA GLU A 85 8.01 15.01 -0.43
C GLU A 85 8.79 15.83 0.59
N GLN A 86 8.71 15.48 1.87
CA GLN A 86 9.44 16.18 2.93
C GLN A 86 10.95 16.11 2.72
N GLU A 87 11.49 14.94 2.35
CA GLU A 87 12.93 14.78 2.09
C GLU A 87 13.38 15.47 0.78
N ASN A 88 12.49 15.59 -0.22
CA ASN A 88 12.79 16.25 -1.49
C ASN A 88 12.49 17.76 -1.49
N ARG A 89 11.88 18.31 -0.43
CA ARG A 89 11.69 19.76 -0.27
C ARG A 89 13.05 20.44 -0.13
N ASN A 90 13.59 20.88 -1.25
CA ASN A 90 14.76 21.75 -1.26
C ASN A 90 14.29 23.21 -1.13
N GLU A 91 14.60 23.85 -0.01
CA GLU A 91 14.29 25.28 0.22
C GLU A 91 14.89 26.18 -0.88
N ASN A 92 15.98 25.75 -1.50
CA ASN A 92 16.65 26.48 -2.58
C ASN A 92 16.03 26.22 -3.97
N ASN A 93 15.16 25.23 -4.12
CA ASN A 93 14.47 24.94 -5.36
C ASN A 93 13.05 24.40 -5.11
N PRO A 94 12.10 25.26 -4.69
CA PRO A 94 10.72 24.86 -4.42
C PRO A 94 9.97 24.35 -5.66
N GLY A 95 10.53 24.52 -6.87
CA GLY A 95 10.00 23.98 -8.12
C GLY A 95 10.59 22.63 -8.53
N ALA A 96 11.50 22.04 -7.73
CA ALA A 96 12.05 20.73 -8.03
C ALA A 96 10.94 19.68 -8.06
N GLN A 97 10.88 18.89 -9.13
CA GLN A 97 9.94 17.79 -9.23
C GLN A 97 10.32 16.71 -8.21
N VAL A 98 9.36 16.35 -7.36
CA VAL A 98 9.50 15.23 -6.42
C VAL A 98 9.63 13.93 -7.22
N VAL A 99 10.57 13.06 -6.88
CA VAL A 99 10.74 11.76 -7.54
C VAL A 99 10.35 10.67 -6.55
N TYR A 100 9.13 10.16 -6.62
CA TYR A 100 8.61 9.22 -5.61
C TYR A 100 9.39 7.91 -5.57
N SER A 101 9.94 7.49 -6.71
CA SER A 101 10.77 6.31 -6.86
C SER A 101 12.15 6.42 -6.20
N SER A 102 12.57 7.60 -5.69
CA SER A 102 13.84 7.75 -4.97
C SER A 102 13.84 7.03 -3.61
N GLY A 103 12.67 6.74 -3.05
CA GLY A 103 12.56 6.30 -1.66
C GLY A 103 12.74 7.44 -0.67
N CYS A 104 12.57 7.09 0.60
CA CYS A 104 12.83 7.96 1.76
C CYS A 104 13.54 7.17 2.86
N SER A 105 14.04 7.86 3.90
CA SER A 105 14.50 7.17 5.10
C SER A 105 13.34 6.48 5.82
N LEU A 106 13.63 5.34 6.47
CA LEU A 106 12.64 4.64 7.30
C LEU A 106 12.15 5.55 8.43
N SER A 107 13.02 6.39 8.99
CA SER A 107 12.66 7.36 10.03
C SER A 107 11.62 8.37 9.54
N SER A 108 11.81 8.97 8.36
CA SER A 108 10.83 9.90 7.77
C SER A 108 9.52 9.21 7.45
N PHE A 109 9.56 7.97 6.94
CA PHE A 109 8.35 7.18 6.69
C PHE A 109 7.55 6.93 7.98
N ILE A 110 8.20 6.44 9.04
CA ILE A 110 7.58 6.24 10.36
C ILE A 110 7.08 7.57 10.94
N GLY A 111 7.84 8.65 10.74
CA GLY A 111 7.51 10.02 11.14
C GLY A 111 6.27 10.59 10.47
N ALA A 112 6.05 10.27 9.19
CA ALA A 112 4.84 10.62 8.47
C ALA A 112 3.67 9.71 8.85
N LEU A 113 3.92 8.39 8.98
CA LEU A 113 2.87 7.41 9.24
C LEU A 113 2.20 7.63 10.61
N PHE A 114 2.97 7.85 11.67
CA PHE A 114 2.43 7.96 13.03
C PHE A 114 2.46 9.39 13.56
N HIS A 115 1.51 9.70 14.43
CA HIS A 115 1.49 10.99 15.12
C HIS A 115 2.78 11.17 15.97
N THR A 116 3.21 12.42 16.16
CA THR A 116 4.49 12.78 16.82
C THR A 116 4.72 12.10 18.18
N LYS A 117 3.65 11.87 18.96
CA LYS A 117 3.71 11.13 20.23
C LYS A 117 4.11 9.67 20.01
N GLY A 118 3.54 9.00 19.01
CA GLY A 118 3.86 7.61 18.65
C GLY A 118 5.29 7.46 18.15
N VAL A 119 5.75 8.39 17.30
CA VAL A 119 7.11 8.40 16.75
C VAL A 119 8.19 8.40 17.84
N LYS A 120 8.05 9.26 18.86
CA LYS A 120 8.97 9.32 20.00
C LYS A 120 9.02 8.02 20.80
N THR A 121 7.88 7.33 20.91
CA THR A 121 7.82 6.02 21.57
C THR A 121 8.52 4.97 20.72
N ILE A 122 8.23 4.92 19.42
CA ILE A 122 8.81 3.95 18.47
C ILE A 122 10.33 4.08 18.42
N SER A 123 10.88 5.30 18.34
CA SER A 123 12.32 5.52 18.20
C SER A 123 13.14 4.95 19.36
N ARG A 124 12.53 4.86 20.56
CA ARG A 124 13.15 4.38 21.80
C ARG A 124 12.93 2.88 22.07
N ILE A 125 12.18 2.18 21.22
CA ILE A 125 11.93 0.75 21.39
C ILE A 125 13.25 -0.02 21.31
N GLN A 126 13.48 -0.92 22.26
CA GLN A 126 14.59 -1.87 22.22
C GLN A 126 14.13 -3.21 21.65
N ALA A 127 15.08 -4.02 21.17
CA ALA A 127 14.79 -5.36 20.66
C ALA A 127 14.13 -6.24 21.73
N GLN A 128 13.08 -6.97 21.35
CA GLN A 128 12.29 -7.79 22.28
C GLN A 128 12.95 -9.14 22.61
N ASN A 129 13.81 -9.67 21.73
CA ASN A 129 14.27 -11.06 21.75
C ASN A 129 15.79 -11.25 21.53
N GLY A 130 16.62 -10.21 21.38
CA GLY A 130 18.05 -10.37 21.06
C GLY A 130 19.04 -9.60 21.96
N GLY A 131 20.14 -10.26 22.34
CA GLY A 131 21.47 -9.72 22.71
C GLY A 131 21.62 -8.80 23.93
N ASN A 132 22.84 -8.76 24.49
CA ASN A 132 23.23 -7.85 25.59
C ASN A 132 23.27 -6.35 25.20
N GLU A 133 23.14 -6.03 23.90
CA GLU A 133 23.15 -4.66 23.41
C GLU A 133 21.75 -4.05 23.47
N GLN A 134 21.56 -3.10 24.37
CA GLN A 134 20.35 -2.31 24.56
C GLN A 134 20.13 -1.25 23.47
N ARG A 135 20.39 -1.59 22.20
CA ARG A 135 20.24 -0.65 21.08
C ARG A 135 18.78 -0.33 20.81
N THR A 136 18.49 0.94 20.55
CA THR A 136 17.15 1.43 20.23
C THR A 136 16.82 1.26 18.74
N PHE A 137 15.53 1.35 18.39
CA PHE A 137 15.05 1.36 17.02
C PHE A 137 15.77 2.41 16.19
N GLU A 138 15.90 3.63 16.73
CA GLU A 138 16.58 4.74 16.08
C GLU A 138 18.05 4.41 15.78
N GLU A 139 18.76 3.81 16.72
CA GLU A 139 20.18 3.44 16.52
C GLU A 139 20.36 2.33 15.48
N VAL A 140 19.49 1.33 15.48
CA VAL A 140 19.58 0.18 14.57
C VAL A 140 19.18 0.56 13.14
N PHE A 141 18.17 1.41 12.97
CA PHE A 141 17.59 1.75 11.68
C PHE A 141 17.95 3.16 11.18
N LYS A 142 18.95 3.83 11.77
CA LYS A 142 19.33 5.22 11.44
C LYS A 142 19.59 5.47 9.95
N ASP A 143 20.22 4.51 9.27
CA ASP A 143 20.59 4.61 7.85
C ASP A 143 19.61 3.84 6.94
N ALA A 144 18.54 3.28 7.52
CA ALA A 144 17.60 2.44 6.82
C ALA A 144 16.67 3.27 5.93
N SER A 145 16.19 2.65 4.86
CA SER A 145 15.35 3.28 3.86
C SER A 145 14.27 2.36 3.32
N VAL A 146 13.18 2.97 2.89
CA VAL A 146 12.06 2.31 2.24
C VAL A 146 11.85 2.90 0.86
N ARG A 147 11.38 2.07 -0.06
CA ARG A 147 11.09 2.46 -1.43
C ARG A 147 9.91 1.64 -1.94
N PHE A 148 8.78 2.28 -2.17
CA PHE A 148 7.62 1.64 -2.79
C PHE A 148 6.65 2.62 -3.42
N LEU A 149 5.97 2.19 -4.49
CA LEU A 149 4.96 2.97 -5.21
C LEU A 149 3.70 2.16 -5.49
N GLN A 150 3.78 0.84 -5.37
CA GLN A 150 2.68 -0.06 -5.69
C GLN A 150 2.62 -1.21 -4.69
N THR A 151 1.40 -1.70 -4.47
CA THR A 151 1.17 -2.95 -3.76
C THR A 151 1.08 -4.09 -4.76
N ILE A 152 1.79 -5.19 -4.50
CA ILE A 152 1.66 -6.42 -5.25
C ILE A 152 1.17 -7.53 -4.32
N ARG A 153 0.16 -8.28 -4.76
CA ARG A 153 -0.25 -9.50 -4.07
C ARG A 153 0.80 -10.58 -4.31
N MET A 154 1.36 -11.10 -3.24
CA MET A 154 2.30 -12.21 -3.29
C MET A 154 1.53 -13.51 -3.57
N GLY A 155 2.08 -14.37 -4.44
CA GLY A 155 1.60 -15.74 -4.61
C GLY A 155 2.14 -16.66 -3.51
N ASP A 156 2.17 -17.97 -3.76
CA ASP A 156 2.63 -18.99 -2.79
C ASP A 156 4.16 -19.02 -2.56
N ASN A 157 4.87 -17.99 -3.00
CA ASN A 157 6.32 -17.91 -2.81
C ASN A 157 6.63 -17.58 -1.35
N ALA A 158 7.55 -18.34 -0.77
CA ALA A 158 8.10 -18.05 0.55
C ALA A 158 8.82 -16.68 0.56
N LEU A 159 8.59 -15.89 1.60
CA LEU A 159 9.32 -14.64 1.83
C LEU A 159 10.79 -14.95 2.09
N ASN A 160 11.68 -14.38 1.30
CA ASN A 160 13.11 -14.55 1.50
C ASN A 160 13.85 -13.27 1.08
N PRO A 161 15.13 -13.11 1.46
CA PRO A 161 15.88 -11.90 1.16
C PRO A 161 15.93 -11.54 -0.33
N LEU A 162 15.95 -12.52 -1.25
CA LEU A 162 15.94 -12.25 -2.69
C LEU A 162 14.60 -11.69 -3.16
N VAL A 163 13.49 -12.21 -2.64
CA VAL A 163 12.13 -11.70 -2.91
C VAL A 163 11.99 -10.27 -2.39
N LEU A 164 12.39 -10.01 -1.14
CA LEU A 164 12.35 -8.68 -0.54
C LEU A 164 13.24 -7.69 -1.29
N PHE A 165 14.45 -8.09 -1.66
CA PHE A 165 15.36 -7.25 -2.44
C PHE A 165 14.79 -6.95 -3.83
N GLY A 166 14.21 -7.95 -4.50
CA GLY A 166 13.54 -7.75 -5.78
C GLY A 166 12.32 -6.83 -5.69
N ALA A 167 11.57 -6.89 -4.60
CA ALA A 167 10.45 -5.98 -4.33
C ALA A 167 10.94 -4.55 -4.07
N PHE A 168 11.98 -4.38 -3.25
CA PHE A 168 12.62 -3.08 -2.99
C PHE A 168 13.10 -2.39 -4.28
N LEU A 169 13.81 -3.13 -5.14
CA LEU A 169 14.31 -2.59 -6.41
C LEU A 169 13.19 -2.15 -7.36
N ARG A 170 12.03 -2.81 -7.29
CA ARG A 170 10.85 -2.49 -8.11
C ARG A 170 9.93 -1.46 -7.48
N GLY A 171 10.19 -1.06 -6.23
CA GLY A 171 9.30 -0.20 -5.48
C GLY A 171 7.96 -0.86 -5.17
N GLU A 172 7.99 -2.10 -4.66
CA GLU A 172 6.79 -2.87 -4.33
C GLU A 172 6.66 -3.07 -2.81
N ILE A 173 5.46 -2.89 -2.27
CA ILE A 173 5.05 -3.53 -1.00
C ILE A 173 4.32 -4.83 -1.31
N LEU A 174 4.48 -5.84 -0.45
CA LEU A 174 3.92 -7.16 -0.66
C LEU A 174 2.69 -7.34 0.21
N ALA A 175 1.51 -7.47 -0.40
CA ALA A 175 0.32 -7.96 0.27
C ALA A 175 0.40 -9.49 0.33
N VAL A 176 0.47 -10.02 1.55
CA VAL A 176 0.72 -11.44 1.80
C VAL A 176 -0.58 -12.23 1.64
N TYR A 177 -0.48 -13.49 1.21
CA TYR A 177 -1.65 -14.34 0.97
C TYR A 177 -2.31 -14.79 2.29
N HIS A 178 -3.63 -15.01 2.27
CA HIS A 178 -4.46 -15.36 3.44
C HIS A 178 -4.00 -16.63 4.19
N SER A 179 -3.22 -17.51 3.54
CA SER A 179 -2.67 -18.71 4.18
C SER A 179 -1.59 -18.39 5.21
N GLN A 180 -0.89 -17.27 5.08
CA GLN A 180 0.05 -16.76 6.10
C GLN A 180 -0.70 -15.84 7.08
N LYS A 181 -1.42 -16.45 8.02
CA LYS A 181 -2.36 -15.78 8.96
C LYS A 181 -1.77 -14.67 9.86
N LYS A 182 -0.44 -14.50 9.88
CA LYS A 182 0.25 -13.61 10.82
C LYS A 182 0.71 -12.29 10.22
N ILE A 183 0.87 -12.18 8.90
CA ILE A 183 1.40 -10.99 8.25
C ILE A 183 0.50 -10.68 7.07
N ASP A 184 0.04 -9.44 6.99
CA ASP A 184 -0.90 -9.01 5.95
C ASP A 184 -0.17 -8.15 4.91
N VAL A 185 0.82 -7.35 5.34
CA VAL A 185 1.66 -6.52 4.46
C VAL A 185 3.13 -6.62 4.86
N VAL A 186 4.02 -6.68 3.88
CA VAL A 186 5.47 -6.58 4.07
C VAL A 186 6.04 -5.44 3.24
N ILE A 187 6.75 -4.54 3.93
CA ILE A 187 7.50 -3.44 3.32
C ILE A 187 8.99 -3.80 3.37
N PRO A 188 9.67 -3.94 2.22
CA PRO A 188 11.12 -4.13 2.19
C PRO A 188 11.85 -2.89 2.74
N VAL A 189 12.85 -3.14 3.59
CA VAL A 189 13.67 -2.10 4.21
C VAL A 189 15.14 -2.36 3.87
N LEU A 190 15.79 -1.40 3.22
CA LEU A 190 17.22 -1.44 2.96
C LEU A 190 17.96 -0.79 4.13
N MET A 191 18.81 -1.56 4.82
CA MET A 191 19.47 -1.12 6.06
C MET A 191 20.55 -0.04 5.85
N ASP A 192 21.19 -0.03 4.68
CA ASP A 192 22.21 0.95 4.30
C ASP A 192 22.10 1.27 2.81
N LYS A 193 21.77 2.52 2.48
CA LYS A 193 21.64 3.01 1.09
C LYS A 193 22.90 2.80 0.26
N LYS A 194 24.09 2.69 0.87
CA LYS A 194 25.37 2.51 0.16
C LYS A 194 25.59 1.08 -0.33
N ARG A 195 24.82 0.10 0.17
CA ARG A 195 25.01 -1.33 -0.13
C ARG A 195 23.72 -1.96 -0.63
N LEU A 196 23.50 -1.90 -1.95
CA LEU A 196 22.35 -2.53 -2.62
C LEU A 196 22.59 -4.02 -2.85
N THR A 197 22.45 -4.83 -1.79
CA THR A 197 22.56 -6.28 -1.87
C THR A 197 21.40 -6.97 -1.15
N PRO A 198 21.04 -8.21 -1.53
CA PRO A 198 20.09 -9.02 -0.77
C PRO A 198 20.49 -9.17 0.70
N ASP A 199 21.78 -9.11 1.01
CA ASP A 199 22.28 -9.22 2.37
C ASP A 199 22.10 -7.99 3.25
N ASN A 200 21.63 -6.90 2.64
CA ASN A 200 21.38 -5.64 3.30
C ASN A 200 19.89 -5.28 3.39
N ILE A 201 19.00 -6.21 3.00
CA ILE A 201 17.56 -6.05 3.11
C ILE A 201 17.05 -6.70 4.41
N THR A 202 16.09 -6.04 5.03
CA THR A 202 15.22 -6.56 6.08
C THR A 202 13.76 -6.22 5.73
N ALA A 203 12.84 -6.42 6.68
CA ALA A 203 11.43 -6.18 6.48
C ALA A 203 10.80 -5.42 7.64
N LEU A 204 9.81 -4.62 7.29
CA LEU A 204 8.76 -4.16 8.18
C LEU A 204 7.50 -4.96 7.83
N GLY A 205 7.14 -5.89 8.71
CA GLY A 205 5.90 -6.65 8.60
C GLY A 205 4.77 -5.96 9.35
N ILE A 206 3.60 -5.90 8.73
CA ILE A 206 2.38 -5.32 9.30
C ILE A 206 1.35 -6.44 9.38
N SER A 207 0.79 -6.63 10.58
CA SER A 207 -0.47 -7.36 10.71
C SER A 207 -1.60 -6.41 11.05
N VAL A 208 -2.68 -6.51 10.29
CA VAL A 208 -3.89 -5.73 10.46
C VAL A 208 -4.91 -6.60 11.17
N LYS A 209 -5.36 -6.14 12.34
CA LYS A 209 -6.35 -6.85 13.16
C LYS A 209 -7.56 -5.95 13.36
N GLN A 210 -8.72 -6.58 13.49
CA GLN A 210 -9.99 -5.90 13.70
C GLN A 210 -10.82 -6.62 14.78
N ARG A 211 -10.16 -6.94 15.89
CA ARG A 211 -10.75 -7.65 17.04
C ARG A 211 -10.88 -6.68 18.22
N ASP A 212 -11.93 -6.82 19.02
CA ASP A 212 -12.11 -6.09 20.29
C ASP A 212 -11.41 -6.79 21.48
N ASP A 213 -10.91 -8.01 21.29
CA ASP A 213 -10.46 -8.85 22.40
C ASP A 213 -9.01 -8.67 22.83
N SER A 214 -8.80 -8.90 24.12
CA SER A 214 -7.54 -8.87 24.89
C SER A 214 -6.56 -10.03 24.60
N VAL A 215 -6.75 -10.76 23.50
CA VAL A 215 -5.87 -11.88 23.13
C VAL A 215 -4.49 -11.32 22.79
N SER A 216 -3.45 -12.01 23.26
CA SER A 216 -2.07 -11.61 22.99
C SER A 216 -1.87 -11.42 21.47
N PRO A 217 -1.19 -10.35 21.04
CA PRO A 217 -0.89 -10.16 19.63
C PRO A 217 -0.27 -11.43 19.07
N ASP A 218 -0.80 -11.92 17.94
CA ASP A 218 -0.18 -12.98 17.15
C ASP A 218 1.16 -12.44 16.62
N ALA A 219 2.18 -12.51 17.47
CA ALA A 219 3.52 -12.08 17.09
C ALA A 219 4.03 -13.04 16.01
N PHE A 220 4.56 -12.47 14.94
CA PHE A 220 5.33 -13.23 13.98
C PHE A 220 6.81 -13.19 14.34
N GLU A 221 7.49 -14.26 13.98
CA GLU A 221 8.90 -14.49 14.20
C GLU A 221 9.70 -14.22 12.93
N ALA A 222 11.04 -14.20 13.05
CA ALA A 222 11.92 -13.96 11.91
C ALA A 222 11.66 -14.99 10.78
N ASP A 223 11.36 -16.23 11.13
CA ASP A 223 11.10 -17.32 10.18
C ASP A 223 9.80 -17.13 9.38
N ASP A 224 8.86 -16.30 9.87
CA ASP A 224 7.66 -15.93 9.12
C ASP A 224 8.00 -14.95 7.96
N ILE A 225 9.17 -14.30 8.01
CA ILE A 225 9.64 -13.29 7.02
C ILE A 225 10.84 -13.77 6.21
N PHE A 226 11.79 -14.44 6.86
CA PHE A 226 13.07 -14.81 6.28
C PHE A 226 13.19 -16.32 6.24
N PHE A 227 12.77 -16.93 5.15
CA PHE A 227 13.13 -18.32 4.86
C PHE A 227 14.63 -18.37 4.47
N GLY A 228 15.47 -18.94 5.34
CA GLY A 228 16.93 -19.08 5.13
C GLY A 228 17.76 -18.65 6.36
N PRO A 229 19.10 -18.63 6.29
CA PRO A 229 19.96 -18.18 7.38
C PRO A 229 19.72 -16.68 7.66
N SER A 230 18.78 -16.42 8.56
CA SER A 230 18.30 -15.09 8.96
C SER A 230 19.03 -14.53 10.18
N GLN A 231 20.03 -15.28 10.68
CA GLN A 231 20.49 -15.34 12.08
C GLN A 231 20.89 -14.00 12.73
N TYR A 232 20.98 -12.88 12.01
CA TYR A 232 21.40 -11.60 12.58
C TYR A 232 20.63 -10.36 12.08
N ARG A 233 19.54 -10.51 11.33
CA ARG A 233 18.87 -9.35 10.71
C ARG A 233 17.79 -8.78 11.62
N PRO A 234 17.94 -7.51 12.08
CA PRO A 234 16.87 -6.89 12.84
C PRO A 234 15.65 -6.69 11.94
N TYR A 235 14.46 -6.93 12.46
CA TYR A 235 13.21 -6.75 11.71
C TYR A 235 12.16 -6.04 12.54
N ILE A 236 11.18 -5.47 11.84
CA ILE A 236 10.16 -4.62 12.45
C ILE A 236 8.82 -5.33 12.37
N MET A 237 8.13 -5.38 13.51
CA MET A 237 6.77 -5.92 13.61
C MET A 237 5.81 -4.82 14.04
N VAL A 238 4.82 -4.55 13.20
CA VAL A 238 3.75 -3.60 13.50
C VAL A 238 2.44 -4.35 13.52
N ILE A 239 1.67 -4.19 14.60
CA ILE A 239 0.30 -4.67 14.66
C ILE A 239 -0.63 -3.46 14.67
N MET A 240 -1.46 -3.35 13.64
CA MET A 240 -2.42 -2.27 13.45
C MET A 240 -3.82 -2.76 13.77
N GLU A 241 -4.40 -2.27 14.86
CA GLU A 241 -5.77 -2.55 15.26
C GLU A 241 -6.70 -1.40 14.89
N LEU A 242 -7.09 -1.37 13.61
CA LEU A 242 -7.71 -0.19 13.01
C LEU A 242 -9.19 -0.03 13.39
N GLY A 243 -9.91 -1.13 13.62
CA GLY A 243 -11.36 -1.09 13.88
C GLY A 243 -11.78 -0.80 15.31
N GLN A 244 -10.85 -0.64 16.26
CA GLN A 244 -11.22 -0.34 17.64
C GLN A 244 -11.58 1.14 17.81
N ASN A 245 -12.72 1.40 18.46
CA ASN A 245 -13.17 2.75 18.77
C ASN A 245 -12.23 3.41 19.79
N TYR A 246 -11.56 4.46 19.35
CA TYR A 246 -10.65 5.26 20.18
C TYR A 246 -11.27 5.77 21.50
N ASN A 247 -12.57 6.07 21.49
CA ASN A 247 -13.27 6.56 22.69
C ASN A 247 -13.57 5.46 23.72
N GLN A 248 -13.59 4.18 23.32
CA GLN A 248 -13.76 3.07 24.27
C GLN A 248 -12.44 2.72 24.97
N SER A 249 -11.28 3.02 24.37
CA SER A 249 -9.98 2.80 25.03
C SER A 249 -9.65 3.86 26.09
N LYS A 250 -10.25 5.06 26.03
CA LYS A 250 -10.03 6.16 26.99
C LYS A 250 -10.56 5.88 28.40
N SER A 251 -11.53 4.97 28.56
CA SER A 251 -12.11 4.64 29.88
C SER A 251 -11.23 3.66 30.69
N SER A 252 -10.23 3.05 30.06
CA SER A 252 -9.15 2.37 30.76
C SER A 252 -7.93 3.30 30.80
N ASP A 253 -7.37 3.51 31.98
CA ASP A 253 -6.24 4.42 32.29
C ASP A 253 -4.91 3.95 31.65
N ARG A 254 -4.92 3.83 30.34
CA ARG A 254 -3.94 3.10 29.54
C ARG A 254 -3.56 4.02 28.39
N SER A 255 -2.50 4.79 28.60
CA SER A 255 -1.77 5.52 27.56
C SER A 255 -1.20 4.51 26.55
N GLN A 256 -2.02 4.03 25.62
CA GLN A 256 -1.81 2.80 24.82
C GLN A 256 -1.66 3.04 23.32
N HIS A 257 -1.10 4.18 22.91
CA HIS A 257 -0.99 4.47 21.47
C HIS A 257 0.09 3.61 20.77
N VAL A 258 1.15 3.25 21.49
CA VAL A 258 2.25 2.39 21.04
C VAL A 258 2.77 1.62 22.24
N MET A 259 2.54 0.31 22.33
CA MET A 259 3.13 -0.52 23.40
C MET A 259 4.36 -1.28 22.91
N GLY A 260 5.53 -0.93 23.44
CA GLY A 260 6.71 -1.81 23.43
C GLY A 260 6.72 -2.64 24.70
N LYS A 261 6.72 -3.97 24.60
CA LYS A 261 6.93 -4.83 25.79
C LYS A 261 8.43 -4.96 26.06
N PRO A 262 8.92 -4.73 27.29
CA PRO A 262 10.28 -5.10 27.66
C PRO A 262 10.43 -6.62 27.66
N GLY A 263 11.46 -7.13 26.98
CA GLY A 263 11.72 -8.57 26.85
C GLY A 263 12.12 -9.20 28.20
N SER A 264 11.52 -10.36 28.51
CA SER A 264 11.95 -11.23 29.61
C SER A 264 13.04 -12.17 29.10
N LYS A 265 14.22 -12.17 29.75
CA LYS A 265 15.35 -13.03 29.38
C LYS A 265 15.15 -14.45 29.93
N SER A 266 15.09 -15.47 29.07
CA SER A 266 15.39 -16.85 29.45
C SER A 266 16.70 -17.30 28.78
N PRO A 267 17.73 -17.71 29.54
CA PRO A 267 19.00 -18.14 28.96
C PRO A 267 18.86 -19.59 28.48
N THR A 268 18.90 -19.81 27.17
CA THR A 268 19.19 -21.14 26.59
C THR A 268 20.22 -21.00 25.48
N THR A 269 21.15 -21.95 25.45
CA THR A 269 22.39 -22.03 24.66
C THR A 269 22.19 -22.29 23.15
N LYS A 270 21.14 -21.73 22.55
CA LYS A 270 20.94 -21.73 21.09
C LYS A 270 21.36 -20.38 20.52
N GLU A 271 21.77 -20.36 19.25
CA GLU A 271 22.05 -19.14 18.48
C GLU A 271 21.03 -18.04 18.81
N GLU A 272 21.50 -16.83 19.12
CA GLU A 272 20.61 -15.74 19.50
C GLU A 272 19.66 -15.42 18.34
N PRO A 273 18.34 -15.35 18.58
CA PRO A 273 17.39 -15.07 17.51
C PRO A 273 17.55 -13.63 17.00
N PRO A 274 17.16 -13.35 15.74
CA PRO A 274 17.27 -12.01 15.18
C PRO A 274 16.47 -10.97 15.97
N ALA A 275 17.04 -9.78 16.14
CA ALA A 275 16.45 -8.70 16.93
C ALA A 275 15.11 -8.22 16.36
N ARG A 276 14.03 -8.39 17.12
CA ARG A 276 12.67 -7.97 16.80
C ARG A 276 12.35 -6.63 17.45
N PHE A 277 12.02 -5.64 16.62
CA PHE A 277 11.48 -4.36 17.07
C PHE A 277 9.97 -4.35 16.83
N GLY A 278 9.22 -4.73 17.86
CA GLY A 278 7.78 -4.91 17.78
C GLY A 278 6.99 -3.82 18.51
N PHE A 279 5.94 -3.31 17.88
CA PHE A 279 4.96 -2.44 18.54
C PHE A 279 3.54 -2.63 17.99
N ARG A 280 2.57 -2.25 18.83
CA ARG A 280 1.14 -2.33 18.57
C ARG A 280 0.54 -0.93 18.53
N VAL A 281 -0.29 -0.67 17.54
CA VAL A 281 -0.98 0.59 17.29
C VAL A 281 -2.48 0.32 17.29
N VAL A 282 -3.25 1.11 18.04
CA VAL A 282 -4.69 0.90 18.25
C VAL A 282 -5.47 2.14 17.83
N GLY A 283 -6.53 1.93 17.06
CA GLY A 283 -7.37 2.98 16.48
C GLY A 283 -6.89 3.44 15.11
N CYS A 284 -7.75 4.15 14.38
CA CYS A 284 -7.49 4.70 13.06
C CYS A 284 -8.00 6.15 12.98
N CYS A 285 -7.24 7.07 13.56
CA CYS A 285 -7.56 8.50 13.61
C CYS A 285 -6.29 9.38 13.61
N SER A 286 -6.50 10.69 13.48
CA SER A 286 -5.47 11.75 13.45
C SER A 286 -4.58 11.81 14.69
N GLU A 287 -5.05 11.35 15.86
CA GLU A 287 -4.23 11.27 17.07
C GLU A 287 -3.21 10.11 17.05
N VAL A 288 -3.43 9.13 16.16
CA VAL A 288 -2.62 7.90 16.03
C VAL A 288 -1.75 7.96 14.78
N PHE A 289 -2.33 8.32 13.64
CA PHE A 289 -1.66 8.38 12.35
C PHE A 289 -1.44 9.82 11.89
N GLY A 290 -0.21 10.15 11.47
CA GLY A 290 0.18 11.50 11.07
C GLY A 290 -0.40 11.93 9.71
N VAL A 291 -0.82 10.97 8.90
CA VAL A 291 -1.43 11.18 7.58
C VAL A 291 -2.94 11.45 7.63
N ILE A 292 -3.60 11.19 8.76
CA ILE A 292 -5.04 11.41 8.91
C ILE A 292 -5.27 12.82 9.45
N SER A 293 -6.08 13.62 8.77
CA SER A 293 -6.55 14.89 9.33
C SER A 293 -7.74 14.67 10.27
N SER A 294 -7.93 15.54 11.26
CA SER A 294 -9.07 15.44 12.18
C SER A 294 -10.43 15.52 11.49
N GLU A 295 -10.49 16.13 10.30
CA GLU A 295 -11.69 16.19 9.47
C GLU A 295 -12.02 14.83 8.84
N GLU A 296 -11.05 13.93 8.69
CA GLU A 296 -11.19 12.63 8.05
C GLU A 296 -11.47 11.48 9.02
N ASP A 297 -11.33 11.72 10.33
CA ASP A 297 -11.54 10.71 11.38
C ASP A 297 -12.88 9.97 11.22
N HIS A 298 -13.95 10.70 10.89
CA HIS A 298 -15.28 10.11 10.69
C HIS A 298 -15.36 9.18 9.48
N LEU A 299 -14.61 9.46 8.39
CA LEU A 299 -14.60 8.61 7.20
C LEU A 299 -13.90 7.29 7.46
N TYR A 300 -12.76 7.31 8.14
CA TYR A 300 -12.09 6.08 8.56
C TYR A 300 -12.96 5.26 9.50
N ALA A 301 -13.65 5.91 10.44
CA ALA A 301 -14.61 5.23 11.30
C ALA A 301 -15.77 4.60 10.52
N MET A 302 -16.29 5.26 9.47
CA MET A 302 -17.33 4.70 8.61
C MET A 302 -16.83 3.51 7.78
N ILE A 303 -15.64 3.61 7.19
CA ILE A 303 -15.02 2.54 6.40
C ILE A 303 -14.80 1.28 7.25
N LEU A 304 -14.34 1.46 8.49
CA LEU A 304 -13.94 0.38 9.39
C LEU A 304 -15.09 -0.12 10.30
N ARG A 305 -16.28 0.49 10.18
CA ARG A 305 -17.44 0.13 10.99
C ARG A 305 -17.88 -1.30 10.68
N ASP A 306 -18.33 -2.00 11.73
CA ASP A 306 -18.96 -3.31 11.55
C ASP A 306 -20.25 -3.17 10.75
N LYS A 307 -20.30 -3.84 9.60
CA LYS A 307 -21.54 -4.00 8.83
C LYS A 307 -22.11 -5.39 9.15
N PRO A 308 -23.42 -5.51 9.40
CA PRO A 308 -24.01 -6.82 9.63
C PRO A 308 -23.80 -7.72 8.40
N ASP A 309 -23.33 -8.95 8.62
CA ASP A 309 -22.98 -9.93 7.57
C ASP A 309 -24.13 -10.27 6.60
N ASP A 310 -25.36 -9.87 6.93
CA ASP A 310 -26.60 -10.27 6.27
C ASP A 310 -27.00 -9.42 5.05
N VAL A 311 -26.14 -8.49 4.61
CA VAL A 311 -26.42 -7.56 3.49
C VAL A 311 -25.36 -7.66 2.39
N ARG A 312 -24.86 -8.85 2.06
CA ARG A 312 -24.23 -9.03 0.74
C ARG A 312 -25.31 -9.10 -0.32
N LYS A 313 -25.86 -7.94 -0.70
CA LYS A 313 -26.66 -7.84 -1.92
C LYS A 313 -25.72 -8.16 -3.09
N PRO A 314 -26.08 -9.09 -3.99
CA PRO A 314 -25.30 -9.26 -5.21
C PRO A 314 -25.26 -7.89 -5.90
N VAL A 315 -24.04 -7.41 -6.15
CA VAL A 315 -23.84 -6.20 -6.95
C VAL A 315 -24.36 -6.54 -8.34
N GLU A 316 -25.47 -5.90 -8.75
CA GLU A 316 -25.87 -5.91 -10.15
C GLU A 316 -24.67 -5.37 -10.94
N GLU A 317 -24.12 -6.16 -11.86
CA GLU A 317 -22.95 -5.82 -12.68
C GLU A 317 -23.07 -4.45 -13.38
N ASP A 318 -24.30 -3.95 -13.53
CA ASP A 318 -24.63 -2.66 -14.12
C ASP A 318 -24.45 -1.43 -13.19
N SER A 319 -24.13 -1.61 -11.90
CA SER A 319 -24.15 -0.53 -10.89
C SER A 319 -22.79 0.06 -10.47
N LEU A 320 -21.67 -0.53 -10.90
CA LEU A 320 -20.30 -0.03 -10.64
C LEU A 320 -19.83 0.94 -11.76
N PRO A 321 -18.66 1.62 -11.67
CA PRO A 321 -18.32 2.82 -12.45
C PRO A 321 -17.94 2.54 -13.90
N HIS A 322 -18.60 1.57 -14.52
CA HIS A 322 -18.77 1.55 -15.96
C HIS A 322 -19.33 2.87 -16.45
N ARG A 323 -20.19 3.60 -15.71
CA ARG A 323 -20.62 4.94 -16.12
C ARG A 323 -19.50 5.99 -16.18
N ALA A 324 -18.47 5.94 -15.35
CA ALA A 324 -17.37 6.90 -15.40
C ALA A 324 -16.41 6.59 -16.57
N ALA A 325 -16.04 5.32 -16.75
CA ALA A 325 -15.23 4.87 -17.89
C ALA A 325 -15.99 4.97 -19.22
N LYS A 326 -17.28 4.67 -19.23
CA LYS A 326 -18.19 4.79 -20.38
C LYS A 326 -18.50 6.24 -20.69
N ARG A 327 -18.68 7.15 -19.72
CA ARG A 327 -18.72 8.61 -20.00
C ARG A 327 -17.40 9.16 -20.53
N TYR A 328 -16.26 8.64 -20.07
CA TYR A 328 -14.95 9.00 -20.61
C TYR A 328 -14.74 8.50 -22.05
N HIS A 329 -15.34 7.37 -22.42
CA HIS A 329 -15.33 6.85 -23.80
C HIS A 329 -16.43 7.41 -24.70
N GLU A 330 -17.60 7.74 -24.17
CA GLU A 330 -18.75 8.27 -24.92
C GLU A 330 -18.66 9.80 -25.10
N GLY A 331 -17.88 10.49 -24.26
CA GLY A 331 -17.65 11.93 -24.36
C GLY A 331 -16.51 12.34 -25.30
N HIS A 332 -15.82 11.39 -25.95
CA HIS A 332 -14.76 11.66 -26.92
C HIS A 332 -15.11 10.98 -28.24
N THR A 333 -15.67 11.75 -29.17
CA THR A 333 -15.80 11.32 -30.58
C THR A 333 -14.40 10.98 -31.13
N GLU A 334 -14.31 10.04 -32.08
CA GLU A 334 -13.03 9.71 -32.73
C GLU A 334 -12.35 10.95 -33.35
N SER A 335 -13.12 11.98 -33.74
CA SER A 335 -12.60 13.27 -34.19
C SER A 335 -11.82 13.99 -33.09
N THR A 336 -12.33 13.98 -31.85
CA THR A 336 -11.68 14.58 -30.67
C THR A 336 -10.36 13.86 -30.32
N ARG A 337 -10.31 12.53 -30.46
CA ARG A 337 -9.08 11.74 -30.24
C ARG A 337 -7.99 12.01 -31.27
N LEU A 338 -8.36 12.42 -32.48
CA LEU A 338 -7.44 12.68 -33.59
C LEU A 338 -7.09 14.17 -33.74
N GLY A 339 -7.67 15.04 -32.89
CA GLY A 339 -7.51 16.49 -33.01
C GLY A 339 -8.11 17.05 -34.30
N LEU A 340 -9.06 16.35 -34.90
CA LEU A 340 -9.72 16.74 -36.16
C LEU A 340 -11.07 17.38 -35.84
N THR A 341 -11.46 18.35 -36.65
CA THR A 341 -12.86 18.79 -36.72
C THR A 341 -13.75 17.65 -37.24
N GLU A 342 -15.06 17.68 -36.94
CA GLU A 342 -15.98 16.65 -37.44
C GLU A 342 -16.00 16.56 -38.98
N GLU A 343 -15.82 17.70 -39.65
CA GLU A 343 -15.79 17.81 -41.12
C GLU A 343 -14.52 17.15 -41.71
N GLU A 344 -13.36 17.32 -41.08
CA GLU A 344 -12.12 16.65 -41.46
C GLU A 344 -12.19 15.13 -41.23
N TYR A 345 -12.85 14.71 -40.15
CA TYR A 345 -13.03 13.28 -39.84
C TYR A 345 -13.92 12.57 -40.86
N GLU A 346 -15.07 13.15 -41.23
CA GLU A 346 -15.95 12.55 -42.25
C GLU A 346 -15.29 12.55 -43.64
N THR A 347 -14.52 13.60 -43.98
CA THR A 347 -13.71 13.63 -45.21
C THR A 347 -12.68 12.48 -45.25
N ALA A 348 -11.99 12.22 -44.13
CA ALA A 348 -11.02 11.14 -44.03
C ALA A 348 -11.66 9.74 -44.13
N LYS A 349 -12.88 9.59 -43.61
CA LYS A 349 -13.66 8.35 -43.65
C LYS A 349 -14.10 7.99 -45.07
N ASP A 350 -14.50 8.99 -45.87
CA ASP A 350 -14.87 8.78 -47.27
C ASP A 350 -13.66 8.49 -48.16
N GLN A 351 -12.50 9.10 -47.88
CA GLN A 351 -11.24 8.73 -48.55
C GLN A 351 -10.80 7.28 -48.26
N ARG A 352 -11.09 6.76 -47.06
CA ARG A 352 -10.82 5.35 -46.72
C ARG A 352 -11.74 4.38 -47.46
N LYS A 353 -13.02 4.72 -47.65
CA LYS A 353 -13.96 3.91 -48.46
C LYS A 353 -13.53 3.83 -49.93
N LEU A 354 -12.96 4.91 -50.47
CA LEU A 354 -12.43 4.94 -51.84
C LEU A 354 -11.18 4.06 -52.03
N LYS A 355 -10.39 3.83 -50.99
CA LYS A 355 -9.17 2.99 -51.06
C LYS A 355 -9.40 1.49 -50.92
N ASN A 356 -10.59 1.06 -50.49
CA ASN A 356 -10.94 -0.37 -50.35
C ASN A 356 -12.26 -0.69 -51.06
N PRO A 357 -12.29 -0.76 -52.40
CA PRO A 357 -13.45 -1.28 -53.11
C PRO A 357 -13.62 -2.76 -52.75
N LYS A 358 -14.81 -3.11 -52.22
CA LYS A 358 -15.20 -4.47 -51.84
C LYS A 358 -14.86 -5.46 -52.96
N LYS A 359 -14.08 -6.50 -52.65
CA LYS A 359 -13.86 -7.65 -53.55
C LYS A 359 -15.22 -8.25 -53.90
N GLY A 360 -15.48 -8.37 -55.21
CA GLY A 360 -16.70 -8.96 -55.76
C GLY A 360 -16.86 -10.44 -55.39
N PRO A 361 -18.05 -11.02 -55.67
CA PRO A 361 -18.42 -12.35 -55.21
C PRO A 361 -17.52 -13.42 -55.84
N LYS A 362 -17.01 -14.32 -54.99
CA LYS A 362 -16.27 -15.51 -55.42
C LYS A 362 -17.23 -16.46 -56.13
N THR A 363 -16.98 -16.71 -57.41
CA THR A 363 -17.59 -17.83 -58.16
C THR A 363 -17.06 -19.17 -57.65
N GLU A 364 -17.99 -20.07 -57.34
CA GLU A 364 -17.75 -21.48 -57.01
C GLU A 364 -17.18 -22.25 -58.21
N ARG A 365 -16.12 -23.04 -57.96
CA ARG A 365 -15.77 -24.25 -58.68
C ARG A 365 -15.09 -25.23 -57.73
#